data_AF-A0A0S3TYQ9-F1
#
_entry.id   AF-A0A0S3TYQ9-F1
#
_cell.length_a   1.000
_cell.length_b   1.000
_cell.length_c   1.000
_cell.angle_alpha   90.00
_cell.angle_beta   90.00
_cell.angle_gamma   90.00
#
_symmetry.space_group_name_H-M   'P 1'
#
loop_
_entity.id
_entity.type
_entity.pdbx_description
1 polymer ?
#
loop_
_entity_poly.entity_id
_entity_poly.type
_entity_poly.pdbx_seq_one_letter_code
_entity_poly.pdbx_strand_id
1 'polypeptide(L)' 'MRFSVSSGSGQVLANGRLVIQTDESGVQRLCFESDRGTFITGGEIAPDGDLSEAAKELYREFFRAWGVMGITMTSIA' A
#
# COMPACT_ATOMS: atom_id res chain seq x y z
N MET A 1 4.82 6.89 10.40
CA MET A 1 4.89 7.69 9.16
C MET A 1 3.56 7.53 8.44
N ARG A 2 2.94 8.64 8.02
CA ARG A 2 1.63 8.64 7.37
C ARG A 2 1.80 8.85 5.88
N PHE A 3 0.86 8.36 5.08
CA PHE A 3 0.90 8.46 3.63
C PHE A 3 -0.44 8.98 3.09
N SER A 4 -0.35 9.87 2.11
CA SER A 4 -1.47 10.24 1.24
C SER A 4 -1.33 9.44 -0.05
N VAL A 5 -2.43 8.81 -0.47
CA VAL A 5 -2.55 8.13 -1.76
C VAL A 5 -3.43 8.98 -2.65
N SER A 6 -2.88 9.40 -3.78
CA SER A 6 -3.52 10.31 -4.73
C SER A 6 -3.58 9.69 -6.12
N SER A 7 -4.63 9.98 -6.89
CA SER A 7 -4.75 9.59 -8.29
C SER A 7 -3.80 10.40 -9.18
N GLY A 8 -3.63 9.97 -10.44
CA GLY A 8 -2.87 10.74 -11.42
C GLY A 8 -3.44 12.12 -11.74
N SER A 9 -4.70 12.39 -11.39
CA SER A 9 -5.32 13.72 -11.51
C SER A 9 -5.10 14.63 -10.29
N GLY A 10 -4.39 14.14 -9.26
CA GLY A 10 -4.13 14.89 -8.03
C GLY A 10 -5.22 14.77 -6.97
N GLN A 11 -6.28 14.00 -7.21
CA GLN A 11 -7.32 13.74 -6.21
C GLN A 11 -6.77 12.83 -5.11
N VAL A 12 -6.91 13.22 -3.85
CA VAL A 12 -6.59 12.35 -2.70
C VAL A 12 -7.67 11.27 -2.58
N LEU A 13 -7.26 10.01 -2.66
CA LEU A 13 -8.11 8.82 -2.57
C LEU A 13 -8.21 8.34 -1.12
N ALA A 14 -7.08 8.27 -0.44
CA ALA A 14 -6.98 7.79 0.93
C ALA A 14 -5.78 8.41 1.64
N ASN A 15 -5.92 8.61 2.96
CA ASN A 15 -4.81 8.82 3.87
C ASN A 15 -4.69 7.60 4.77
N GLY A 16 -3.48 7.25 5.19
CA GLY A 16 -3.26 6.05 5.97
C GLY A 16 -1.81 5.82 6.35
N ARG A 17 -1.48 4.55 6.58
CA ARG A 17 -0.13 4.09 6.94
C ARG A 17 0.20 2.78 6.26
N LEU A 18 1.49 2.56 6.03
CA LEU A 18 2.02 1.25 5.65
C LEU A 18 2.24 0.41 6.90
N VAL A 19 1.86 -0.86 6.84
CA VAL A 19 2.05 -1.84 7.91
C VAL A 19 2.62 -3.13 7.33
N ILE A 20 3.46 -3.80 8.10
CA ILE A 20 3.93 -5.14 7.76
C ILE A 20 3.03 -6.11 8.51
N GLN A 21 2.35 -6.98 7.79
CA GLN A 21 1.54 -8.03 8.38
C GLN A 21 2.22 -9.38 8.17
N THR A 22 2.42 -10.12 9.25
CA THR A 22 2.88 -11.50 9.19
C THR A 22 1.65 -12.40 9.23
N ASP A 23 1.55 -13.34 8.29
CA ASP A 23 0.49 -14.34 8.29
C ASP A 23 0.84 -15.55 9.18
N GLU A 24 -0.10 -16.49 9.30
CA GLU A 24 0.05 -17.71 10.11
C GLU A 24 1.16 -18.65 9.59
N SER A 25 1.57 -18.50 8.33
CA SER A 25 2.66 -19.25 7.70
C SER A 25 4.03 -18.60 7.96
N GLY A 26 4.06 -17.43 8.61
CA GLY A 26 5.26 -16.65 8.86
C GLY A 26 5.66 -15.73 7.70
N VAL A 27 4.84 -15.62 6.65
CA VAL A 27 5.13 -14.76 5.49
C VAL A 27 4.80 -13.32 5.84
N GLN A 28 5.75 -12.42 5.59
CA GLN A 28 5.57 -10.99 5.79
C GLN A 28 5.05 -10.33 4.52
N ARG A 29 4.02 -9.49 4.64
CA ARG A 29 3.45 -8.73 3.53
C ARG A 29 3.41 -7.25 3.83
N LEU A 30 3.66 -6.45 2.80
CA LEU A 30 3.50 -5.00 2.88
C LEU A 30 2.04 -4.64 2.62
N CYS A 31 1.37 -4.06 3.61
CA CYS A 31 -0.04 -3.69 3.54
C CYS A 31 -0.22 -2.18 3.73
N PHE A 32 -1.36 -1.66 3.27
CA PHE A 32 -1.79 -0.29 3.50
C PHE A 32 -3.11 -0.28 4.27
N GLU A 33 -3.14 0.49 5.35
CA GLU A 33 -4.32 0.72 6.18
C GLU A 33 -4.74 2.18 6.04
N SER A 34 -5.93 2.42 5.49
CA SER A 34 -6.49 3.76 5.38
C SER A 34 -7.16 4.17 6.70
N ASP A 35 -7.16 5.47 6.97
CA ASP A 35 -7.84 6.06 8.14
C ASP A 35 -9.35 5.79 8.15
N ARG A 36 -9.92 5.49 6.97
CA ARG A 36 -11.34 5.19 6.78
C ARG A 36 -11.65 3.69 6.90
N GLY A 37 -10.68 2.87 7.31
CA GLY A 37 -10.86 1.44 7.57
C GLY A 37 -10.68 0.54 6.34
N THR A 38 -10.19 1.07 5.21
CA THR A 38 -9.84 0.25 4.05
C THR A 38 -8.49 -0.40 4.31
N PHE A 39 -8.44 -1.73 4.28
CA PHE A 39 -7.20 -2.49 4.38
C PHE A 39 -6.87 -3.12 3.02
N ILE A 40 -5.67 -2.84 2.52
CA ILE A 40 -5.19 -3.32 1.23
C ILE A 40 -3.93 -4.14 1.47
N THR A 41 -4.03 -5.44 1.22
CA THR A 41 -2.91 -6.37 1.31
C THR A 41 -2.07 -6.28 0.05
N GLY A 42 -0.81 -5.90 0.16
CA GLY A 42 0.13 -5.90 -0.95
C GLY A 42 0.91 -7.21 -1.05
N GLY A 43 2.09 -7.12 -1.64
CA GLY A 43 2.93 -8.28 -1.91
C GLY A 43 3.76 -8.75 -0.71
N GLU A 44 4.32 -9.94 -0.87
CA GLU A 44 5.27 -10.55 0.06
C GLU A 44 6.60 -9.79 0.07
N ILE A 45 7.14 -9.61 1.26
CA ILE A 45 8.44 -9.01 1.52
C ILE A 45 9.49 -10.09 1.33
N ALA A 46 10.53 -9.80 0.57
CA ALA A 46 11.59 -10.77 0.30
C ALA A 46 12.38 -11.11 1.58
N PRO A 47 13.01 -12.30 1.66
CA PRO A 47 13.75 -12.73 2.86
C PRO A 47 14.91 -11.83 3.27
N ASP A 48 15.46 -11.05 2.33
CA ASP A 48 16.51 -10.06 2.56
C ASP A 48 15.95 -8.69 3.00
N GLY A 49 14.63 -8.57 3.12
CA GLY A 49 13.92 -7.34 3.46
C GLY A 49 13.66 -6.44 2.24
N ASP A 50 13.91 -6.89 1.00
CA ASP A 50 13.56 -6.10 -0.18
C ASP A 50 12.04 -5.95 -0.31
N LEU A 51 11.61 -4.69 -0.43
CA LEU A 51 10.22 -4.27 -0.53
C LEU A 51 9.82 -3.96 -1.98
N SER A 52 10.74 -4.08 -2.95
CA SER A 52 10.50 -3.64 -4.32
C SER A 52 9.32 -4.36 -4.98
N GLU A 53 9.26 -5.69 -4.89
CA GLU A 53 8.14 -6.47 -5.41
C GLU A 53 6.88 -6.31 -4.55
N ALA A 54 7.04 -6.26 -3.22
CA ALA A 54 5.94 -6.02 -2.28
C ALA A 54 5.19 -4.71 -2.59
N ALA A 55 5.96 -3.64 -2.86
CA ALA A 55 5.44 -2.32 -3.20
C ALA A 55 4.79 -2.32 -4.58
N LYS A 56 5.37 -2.98 -5.59
CA LYS A 56 4.75 -3.10 -6.93
C LYS A 56 3.39 -3.77 -6.84
N GLU A 57 3.26 -4.83 -6.06
CA GLU A 57 1.99 -5.52 -5.87
C GLU A 57 1.00 -4.65 -5.09
N LEU A 58 1.43 -3.96 -4.04
CA LEU A 58 0.59 -2.99 -3.33
C LEU A 58 0.04 -1.91 -4.28
N TYR A 59 0.87 -1.39 -5.20
CA TYR A 59 0.43 -0.43 -6.22
C TYR A 59 -0.62 -1.02 -7.17
N ARG A 60 -0.51 -2.30 -7.54
CA ARG A 60 -1.55 -2.98 -8.35
C ARG A 60 -2.85 -3.12 -7.58
N GLU A 61 -2.77 -3.43 -6.29
CA GLU A 61 -3.95 -3.55 -5.44
C GLU A 61 -4.65 -2.20 -5.22
N PHE A 62 -3.91 -1.08 -5.18
CA PHE A 62 -4.53 0.25 -5.20
C PHE A 62 -5.36 0.50 -6.46
N PHE A 63 -4.87 0.07 -7.62
CA PHE A 63 -5.64 0.14 -8.87
C PHE A 63 -6.90 -0.71 -8.79
N ARG A 64 -6.82 -1.93 -8.22
CA ARG A 64 -7.99 -2.81 -8.04
C ARG A 64 -9.01 -2.22 -7.07
N ALA A 65 -8.56 -1.60 -5.99
CA ALA A 65 -9.42 -1.05 -4.94
C ALA A 65 -10.16 0.23 -5.38
N TRP A 66 -9.50 1.11 -6.16
CA TRP A 66 -10.06 2.43 -6.49
C TRP A 66 -10.29 2.67 -7.98
N GLY A 67 -9.84 1.78 -8.87
CA GLY A 67 -10.09 1.86 -10.32
C GLY A 67 -9.41 3.02 -11.04
N VAL A 68 -8.37 3.63 -10.44
CA VAL A 68 -7.70 4.82 -10.98
C VAL A 68 -6.24 4.57 -11.31
N MET A 69 -5.79 5.10 -12.44
CA MET A 69 -4.41 5.03 -12.92
C MET A 69 -3.55 6.17 -12.35
N GLY A 70 -2.23 6.00 -12.41
CA GLY A 70 -1.28 7.04 -12.01
C GLY A 70 -1.27 7.30 -10.51
N ILE A 71 -1.54 6.27 -9.71
CA ILE A 71 -1.56 6.40 -8.25
C ILE A 71 -0.16 6.78 -7.77
N THR A 72 -0.12 7.79 -6.91
CA THR A 72 1.10 8.25 -6.26
C THR A 72 0.90 8.17 -4.75
N MET A 73 1.92 7.70 -4.04
CA MET A 73 1.93 7.68 -2.58
C MET A 73 2.99 8.65 -2.07
N THR A 74 2.59 9.57 -1.20
CA THR A 74 3.47 10.60 -0.65
C THR A 74 3.43 10.55 0.86
N SER A 75 4.60 10.56 1.50
CA SER A 75 4.67 10.71 2.94
C SER A 75 4.11 12.07 3.35
N ILE A 76 3.25 12.06 4.36
CA ILE A 76 2.72 13.28 4.98
C ILE A 76 3.18 13.33 6.44
N ALA A 77 3.45 14.54 6.92
CA ALA A 77 3.88 14.80 8.29
C ALA A 77 2.75 14.56 9.30
#